data_AF-A0A1H6G2X0-F1
#
_entry.id   AF-A0A1H6G2X0-F1
#
_cell.length_a   1.000
_cell.length_b   1.000
_cell.length_c   1.000
_cell.angle_alpha   90.00
_cell.angle_beta   90.00
_cell.angle_gamma   90.00
#
_symmetry.space_group_name_H-M   'P 1'
#
loop_
_entity.id
_entity.type
_entity.pdbx_description
1 polymer ?
#
loop_
_entity_poly.entity_id
_entity_poly.type
_entity_poly.pdbx_seq_one_letter_code
_entity_poly.pdbx_strand_id
1 'polypeptide(L)'
;MSDILLAAIVVIPLTWHLALTAFVYHDAGKVGLEPPKKWAAITFCIPIFGFFIYIFERSELDYKPEEDPYKGQNYNIHPSRADDSPLRSRGDDRPDPGDAEWDGTSDDAWTETESASDGGDGDEWGADRGEWGNQDDDAVDQGSR
;
A
#
# COMPACT_ATOMS: atom_id res chain seq x y z
N MET A 1 1.23 -24.89 21.33
CA MET A 1 0.18 -25.15 20.32
C MET A 1 0.11 -26.65 20.12
N SER A 2 -1.07 -27.26 19.97
CA SER A 2 -1.16 -28.70 19.69
C SER A 2 -0.77 -29.00 18.24
N ASP A 3 -0.11 -30.13 17.98
CA ASP A 3 0.33 -30.51 16.64
C ASP A 3 -0.83 -30.58 15.64
N ILE A 4 -2.00 -31.02 16.10
CA ILE A 4 -3.24 -31.06 15.31
C ILE A 4 -3.67 -29.65 14.88
N LEU A 5 -3.59 -28.68 15.79
CA LEU A 5 -3.98 -27.30 15.49
C LEU A 5 -2.98 -26.66 14.52
N LEU A 6 -1.68 -26.91 14.70
CA LEU A 6 -0.66 -26.46 13.76
C LEU A 6 -0.86 -27.09 12.37
N ALA A 7 -1.14 -28.39 12.31
CA ALA A 7 -1.46 -29.07 11.07
C ALA A 7 -2.71 -28.47 10.41
N ALA A 8 -3.76 -28.15 11.17
CA ALA A 8 -4.95 -27.50 10.62
C ALA A 8 -4.64 -26.12 10.02
N ILE A 9 -3.86 -25.29 10.73
CA ILE A 9 -3.51 -23.93 10.30
C ILE A 9 -2.60 -23.93 9.06
N VAL A 10 -1.74 -24.93 8.89
CA VAL A 10 -0.81 -24.97 7.76
C VAL A 10 -1.39 -25.77 6.59
N VAL A 11 -1.90 -26.97 6.83
CA VAL A 11 -2.27 -27.92 5.78
C VAL A 11 -3.59 -27.55 5.11
N ILE A 12 -4.58 -27.08 5.87
CA ILE A 12 -5.90 -26.75 5.29
C ILE A 12 -5.76 -25.58 4.30
N PRO A 13 -5.12 -24.45 4.64
CA PRO A 13 -4.94 -23.36 3.69
C PRO A 13 -4.07 -23.74 2.50
N LEU A 14 -3.00 -24.52 2.71
CA LEU A 14 -2.17 -25.01 1.61
C LEU A 14 -2.97 -25.87 0.62
N THR A 15 -3.77 -26.79 1.14
CA THR A 15 -4.60 -27.67 0.30
C THR A 15 -5.63 -26.86 -0.47
N TRP A 16 -6.28 -25.89 0.18
CA TRP A 16 -7.24 -25.00 -0.46
C TRP A 16 -6.59 -24.14 -1.55
N HIS A 17 -5.41 -23.60 -1.28
CA HIS A 17 -4.64 -22.81 -2.24
C HIS A 17 -4.27 -23.61 -3.49
N LEU A 18 -3.81 -24.85 -3.31
CA LEU A 18 -3.51 -25.76 -4.43
C LEU A 18 -4.78 -26.11 -5.22
N ALA A 19 -5.90 -26.36 -4.55
CA ALA A 19 -7.17 -26.63 -5.21
C ALA A 19 -7.65 -25.44 -6.05
N LEU A 20 -7.57 -24.21 -5.52
CA LEU A 20 -7.90 -22.98 -6.25
C LEU A 20 -6.95 -22.74 -7.42
N THR A 21 -5.65 -22.98 -7.25
CA THR A 21 -4.66 -22.86 -8.33
C THR A 21 -4.98 -23.83 -9.47
N ALA A 22 -5.32 -25.08 -9.14
CA ALA A 22 -5.74 -26.07 -10.14
C ALA A 22 -7.07 -25.69 -10.82
N PHE A 23 -8.01 -25.14 -10.04
CA PHE A 23 -9.26 -24.61 -10.58
C PHE A 23 -9.01 -23.48 -11.59
N VAL A 24 -8.17 -22.50 -11.25
CA VAL A 24 -7.80 -21.39 -12.15
C VAL A 24 -7.14 -21.93 -13.43
N TYR A 25 -6.25 -22.91 -13.33
CA TYR A 25 -5.63 -23.51 -14.51
C TYR A 25 -6.67 -24.13 -15.45
N HIS A 26 -7.67 -24.81 -14.91
CA HIS A 26 -8.73 -25.44 -15.70
C HIS A 26 -9.75 -24.42 -16.24
N ASP A 27 -10.10 -23.41 -15.44
CA ASP A 27 -11.09 -22.39 -15.79
C ASP A 27 -10.54 -21.38 -16.80
N ALA A 28 -9.27 -20.98 -16.67
CA ALA A 28 -8.64 -19.97 -17.53
C ALA A 28 -8.74 -20.33 -19.03
N GLY A 29 -8.63 -21.61 -19.39
CA GLY A 29 -8.82 -22.06 -20.76
C GLY A 29 -10.25 -21.93 -21.29
N LYS A 30 -11.26 -21.98 -20.41
CA LYS A 30 -12.68 -21.84 -20.76
C LYS A 30 -13.11 -20.39 -20.91
N VAL A 31 -12.54 -19.50 -20.10
CA VAL A 31 -12.88 -18.07 -20.08
C VAL A 31 -11.99 -17.21 -21.00
N GLY A 32 -11.13 -17.83 -21.82
CA GLY A 32 -10.27 -17.12 -22.78
C GLY A 32 -9.03 -16.45 -22.18
N LEU A 33 -8.63 -16.85 -20.97
CA LEU A 33 -7.44 -16.37 -20.29
C LEU A 33 -6.22 -17.20 -20.71
N GLU A 34 -5.72 -16.95 -21.93
CA GLU A 34 -4.54 -17.64 -22.45
C GLU A 34 -3.23 -16.88 -22.15
N PRO A 35 -2.13 -17.59 -21.82
CA PRO A 35 -2.04 -19.02 -21.54
C PRO A 35 -2.53 -19.36 -20.12
N PRO A 36 -3.26 -20.47 -19.90
CA PRO A 36 -3.74 -20.88 -18.56
C PRO A 36 -2.62 -21.04 -17.52
N LYS A 37 -1.44 -21.46 -17.97
CA LYS A 37 -0.23 -21.59 -17.14
C LYS A 37 0.20 -20.27 -16.49
N LYS A 38 0.05 -19.15 -17.20
CA LYS A 38 0.41 -17.82 -16.68
C LYS A 38 -0.47 -17.49 -15.48
N TRP A 39 -1.78 -17.67 -15.63
CA TRP A 39 -2.75 -17.35 -14.59
C TRP A 39 -2.60 -18.26 -13.38
N ALA A 40 -2.42 -19.57 -13.61
CA ALA A 40 -2.12 -20.51 -12.53
C ALA A 40 -0.83 -20.12 -11.78
N ALA A 41 0.24 -19.71 -12.49
CA ALA A 41 1.47 -19.27 -11.87
C ALA A 41 1.30 -17.98 -11.05
N ILE A 42 0.53 -17.00 -11.55
CA ILE A 42 0.21 -15.79 -10.82
C ILE A 42 -0.54 -16.14 -9.53
N THR A 43 -1.64 -16.90 -9.63
CA THR A 43 -2.43 -17.32 -8.46
C THR A 43 -1.58 -18.07 -7.44
N PHE A 44 -0.74 -18.99 -7.89
CA PHE A 44 0.14 -19.76 -7.02
C PHE A 44 1.14 -18.89 -6.25
N CYS A 45 1.74 -17.91 -6.92
CA CYS A 45 2.84 -17.11 -6.39
C CYS A 45 2.41 -15.94 -5.48
N ILE A 46 1.16 -15.47 -5.55
CA ILE A 46 0.66 -14.36 -4.70
C ILE A 46 1.00 -14.52 -3.21
N PRO A 47 0.68 -15.64 -2.53
CA PRO A 47 1.00 -15.77 -1.10
C PRO A 47 2.51 -15.81 -0.82
N ILE A 48 3.33 -16.24 -1.80
CA ILE A 48 4.79 -16.24 -1.67
C ILE A 48 5.32 -14.80 -1.64
N PHE A 49 4.78 -13.93 -2.50
CA PHE A 49 5.14 -12.51 -2.46
C PHE A 49 4.70 -11.85 -1.14
N GLY A 50 3.49 -12.16 -0.65
CA GLY A 50 3.06 -11.69 0.68
C GLY A 50 3.99 -12.15 1.81
N PHE A 51 4.47 -13.39 1.74
CA PHE A 51 5.45 -13.91 2.70
C PHE A 51 6.79 -13.18 2.62
N PHE A 52 7.29 -12.87 1.43
CA PHE A 52 8.53 -12.09 1.28
C PHE A 52 8.37 -10.65 1.78
N ILE A 53 7.24 -10.00 1.51
CA ILE A 53 6.94 -8.67 2.04
C ILE A 53 7.01 -8.68 3.56
N TYR A 54 6.39 -9.67 4.21
CA TYR A 54 6.49 -9.83 5.67
C TYR A 54 7.94 -10.00 6.16
N ILE A 55 8.76 -10.81 5.48
CA ILE A 55 10.18 -10.97 5.87
C ILE A 55 10.94 -9.65 5.73
N PHE A 56 10.75 -8.93 4.62
CA PHE A 56 11.44 -7.66 4.38
C PHE A 56 11.01 -6.60 5.39
N GLU A 57 9.71 -6.42 5.61
CA GLU A 57 9.17 -5.53 6.63
C GLU A 57 9.71 -5.89 8.03
N ARG A 58 9.71 -7.19 8.37
CA ARG A 58 10.29 -7.66 9.64
C ARG A 58 11.77 -7.31 9.77
N SER A 59 12.54 -7.35 8.68
CA SER A 59 13.96 -7.01 8.72
C SER A 59 14.23 -5.51 8.91
N GLU A 60 13.28 -4.64 8.56
CA GLU A 60 13.37 -3.20 8.79
C GLU A 60 13.11 -2.80 10.24
N LEU A 61 12.48 -3.68 11.04
CA LEU A 61 12.18 -3.43 12.45
C LEU A 61 13.39 -3.62 13.38
N ASP A 62 14.50 -4.21 12.91
CA ASP A 62 15.73 -4.36 13.69
C ASP A 62 16.56 -3.06 13.67
N TYR A 63 15.90 -1.95 13.99
CA TYR A 63 16.56 -0.67 14.19
C TYR A 63 17.36 -0.73 15.49
N LYS A 64 18.69 -0.64 15.38
CA LYS A 64 19.58 -0.56 16.52
C LYS A 64 19.85 0.90 16.85
N PRO A 65 19.16 1.47 17.84
CA PRO A 65 19.29 2.87 18.14
C PRO A 65 20.73 3.20 18.60
N GLU A 66 21.42 2.26 19.25
CA GLU A 66 22.81 2.43 19.70
C GLU A 66 23.83 2.55 18.57
N GLU A 67 23.51 2.02 17.38
CA GLU A 67 24.39 2.01 16.21
C GLU A 67 24.00 3.12 15.19
N ASP A 68 22.89 3.84 15.40
CA ASP A 68 22.45 4.91 14.50
C ASP A 68 23.22 6.23 14.75
N PRO A 69 24.04 6.71 13.78
CA PRO A 69 24.75 7.98 13.87
C PRO A 69 23.84 9.20 14.03
N TYR A 70 22.56 9.08 13.70
CA TYR A 70 21.57 10.14 13.74
C TYR A 70 20.62 10.05 14.93
N LYS A 71 20.76 9.04 15.81
CA LYS A 71 19.93 8.94 17.02
C LYS A 71 20.11 10.16 17.91
N GLY A 72 19.02 10.87 18.17
CA GLY A 72 19.00 12.04 19.06
C GLY A 72 19.72 13.27 18.52
N GLN A 73 20.13 13.28 17.24
CA GLN A 73 20.77 14.42 16.61
C GLN A 73 19.71 15.32 15.95
N ASN A 74 19.70 16.61 16.29
CA ASN A 74 19.04 17.62 15.47
C ASN A 74 19.81 17.67 14.14
N TYR A 75 19.18 17.26 13.04
CA TYR A 75 19.79 17.38 11.72
C TYR A 75 20.04 18.87 11.41
N ASN A 76 21.19 19.16 10.80
CA ASN A 76 21.54 20.53 10.42
C ASN A 76 20.65 20.95 9.25
N ILE A 77 19.53 21.60 9.55
CA ILE A 77 18.67 22.20 8.52
C ILE A 77 19.40 23.42 7.97
N HIS A 78 19.53 23.48 6.65
CA HIS A 78 20.08 24.68 6.01
C HIS A 78 19.22 25.90 6.39
N PRO A 79 19.81 27.06 6.72
CA PRO A 79 19.06 28.22 7.24
C PRO A 79 17.88 28.64 6.35
N SER A 80 18.00 28.47 5.04
CA SER A 80 16.93 28.79 4.07
C SER A 80 15.72 27.83 4.09
N ARG A 81 15.81 26.70 4.81
CA ARG A 81 14.77 25.66 4.92
C ARG A 81 14.39 25.36 6.37
N ALA A 82 14.93 26.13 7.33
CA ALA A 82 14.62 25.95 8.74
C ALA A 82 13.12 26.14 9.04
N ASP A 83 12.44 26.98 8.26
CA ASP A 83 10.99 27.21 8.36
C ASP A 83 10.12 26.14 7.66
N ASP A 84 10.70 25.27 6.81
CA ASP A 84 9.97 24.23 6.08
C ASP A 84 9.82 22.92 6.88
N SER A 85 10.50 22.81 8.04
CA SER A 85 10.44 21.64 8.91
C SER A 85 9.63 21.98 10.17
N PRO A 86 8.38 21.50 10.32
CA PRO A 86 7.55 21.79 11.50
C PRO A 86 8.06 21.10 12.79
N LEU A 87 9.22 20.44 12.74
CA LEU A 87 9.82 19.74 13.85
C LEU A 87 10.53 20.73 14.78
N ARG A 88 9.80 21.19 15.81
CA ARG A 88 10.44 21.67 17.05
C ARG A 88 11.35 20.56 17.57
N SER A 89 12.56 20.88 18.05
CA SER A 89 13.39 19.92 18.80
C SER A 89 12.55 19.32 19.93
N ARG A 90 12.08 18.11 19.69
CA ARG A 90 11.10 17.41 20.51
C ARG A 90 11.88 16.65 21.58
N GLY A 91 11.65 17.01 22.84
CA GLY A 91 12.00 16.15 23.96
C GLY A 91 11.34 14.78 23.74
N ASP A 92 12.15 13.75 23.87
CA ASP A 92 11.83 12.36 23.61
C ASP A 92 10.79 11.83 24.63
N ASP A 93 9.50 12.10 24.36
CA ASP A 93 8.36 11.55 25.09
C ASP A 93 7.68 10.43 24.27
N ARG A 94 8.46 9.54 23.65
CA ARG A 94 7.91 8.29 23.10
C ARG A 94 7.77 7.29 24.25
N PRO A 95 6.56 6.76 24.52
CA PRO A 95 6.41 5.70 25.51
C PRO A 95 7.20 4.47 25.09
N ASP A 96 7.84 3.81 26.07
CA ASP A 96 8.62 2.58 25.87
C ASP A 96 7.66 1.51 25.30
N PRO A 97 8.05 0.75 24.26
CA PRO A 97 7.26 -0.37 23.77
C PRO A 97 6.91 -1.43 24.85
N GLY A 98 7.51 -1.37 26.04
CA GLY A 98 7.11 -2.16 27.21
C GLY A 98 5.87 -1.68 27.99
N ASP A 99 5.36 -0.47 27.72
CA ASP A 99 4.34 0.19 28.56
C ASP A 99 2.92 0.17 27.96
N ALA A 100 2.75 -0.43 26.78
CA ALA A 100 1.46 -0.53 26.10
C ALA A 100 0.59 -1.65 26.74
N GLU A 101 -0.06 -1.35 27.86
CA GLU A 101 -1.22 -2.12 28.31
C GLU A 101 -2.34 -1.96 27.27
N TRP A 102 -2.54 -3.01 26.47
CA TRP A 102 -3.64 -3.11 25.52
C TRP A 102 -4.96 -3.35 26.28
N ASP A 103 -5.69 -2.28 26.58
CA ASP A 103 -7.11 -2.33 26.94
C ASP A 103 -7.92 -2.64 25.68
N GLY A 104 -8.33 -3.90 25.56
CA GLY A 104 -9.28 -4.35 24.55
C GLY A 104 -10.69 -3.88 24.89
N THR A 105 -11.07 -2.73 24.34
CA THR A 105 -12.49 -2.35 24.20
C THR A 105 -12.79 -2.00 22.75
N SER A 106 -13.30 -3.01 22.03
CA SER A 106 -13.94 -2.86 20.72
C SER A 106 -15.38 -2.38 20.93
N ASP A 107 -15.72 -1.17 20.49
CA ASP A 107 -17.10 -0.72 20.33
C ASP A 107 -17.19 0.34 19.22
N ASP A 108 -16.99 -0.09 17.96
CA ASP A 108 -17.40 0.64 16.77
C ASP A 108 -18.93 0.54 16.58
N ALA A 109 -19.66 1.30 17.40
CA ALA A 109 -21.08 1.54 17.25
C ALA A 109 -21.33 2.54 16.11
N TRP A 110 -21.70 2.01 14.95
CA TRP A 110 -22.24 2.76 13.81
C TRP A 110 -23.53 3.48 14.20
N THR A 111 -23.49 4.80 14.40
CA THR A 111 -24.70 5.63 14.46
C THR A 111 -25.00 6.21 13.09
N GLU A 112 -25.93 5.56 12.38
CA GLU A 112 -26.72 6.18 11.30
C GLU A 112 -27.36 7.47 11.82
N THR A 113 -27.07 8.59 11.17
CA THR A 113 -27.84 9.83 11.37
C THR A 113 -28.60 10.11 10.08
N GLU A 114 -29.80 9.55 9.98
CA GLU A 114 -30.79 9.91 8.97
C GLU A 114 -31.60 11.10 9.49
N SER A 115 -31.52 12.25 8.81
CA SER A 115 -32.60 13.24 8.79
C SER A 115 -32.48 14.05 7.50
N ALA A 116 -33.55 13.97 6.72
CA ALA A 116 -33.64 14.39 5.34
C ALA A 116 -33.98 15.88 5.17
N SER A 117 -33.68 16.35 3.96
CA SER A 117 -34.36 17.38 3.13
C SER A 117 -34.27 18.86 3.51
N ASP A 118 -33.56 19.63 2.67
CA ASP A 118 -34.02 20.84 1.91
C ASP A 118 -32.83 21.32 1.05
N GLY A 119 -32.77 21.21 -0.28
CA GLY A 119 -33.52 21.99 -1.27
C GLY A 119 -32.62 23.11 -1.86
N GLY A 120 -32.07 22.94 -3.08
CA GLY A 120 -31.44 24.06 -3.83
C GLY A 120 -30.39 23.71 -4.90
N ASP A 121 -30.86 23.54 -6.14
CA ASP A 121 -30.31 23.85 -7.49
C ASP A 121 -28.83 24.21 -7.75
N GLY A 122 -28.33 23.70 -8.90
CA GLY A 122 -27.21 24.28 -9.69
C GLY A 122 -26.25 23.22 -10.26
N ASP A 123 -26.47 22.74 -11.49
CA ASP A 123 -25.66 23.04 -12.71
C ASP A 123 -24.28 22.31 -12.78
N GLU A 124 -24.23 21.22 -13.56
CA GLU A 124 -23.60 21.21 -14.90
C GLU A 124 -22.09 20.90 -14.83
N TRP A 125 -21.76 19.63 -14.58
CA TRP A 125 -20.40 19.11 -14.75
C TRP A 125 -20.10 19.00 -16.25
N GLY A 126 -19.62 20.12 -16.79
CA GLY A 126 -19.05 20.24 -18.13
C GLY A 126 -18.00 19.17 -18.38
N ALA A 127 -18.18 18.47 -19.49
CA ALA A 127 -17.15 17.69 -20.14
C ALA A 127 -16.06 18.65 -20.64
N ASP A 128 -14.96 18.78 -19.89
CA ASP A 128 -13.76 19.43 -20.42
C ASP A 128 -12.67 18.36 -20.60
N ARG A 129 -12.67 17.79 -21.81
CA ARG A 129 -11.56 16.97 -22.31
C ARG A 129 -10.45 17.95 -22.70
N GLY A 130 -9.48 18.10 -21.81
CA GLY A 130 -8.24 18.83 -22.08
C GLY A 130 -7.53 18.28 -23.32
N GLU A 131 -7.60 19.09 -24.37
CA GLU A 131 -6.94 19.01 -25.66
C GLU A 131 -5.43 19.19 -25.47
N TRP A 132 -4.66 18.09 -25.50
CA TRP A 132 -3.20 18.17 -25.58
C TRP A 132 -2.84 18.52 -27.03
N GLY A 133 -2.57 19.81 -27.23
CA GLY A 133 -2.21 20.38 -28.52
C GLY A 133 -0.97 19.73 -29.14
N ASN A 134 -1.12 19.37 -30.41
CA ASN A 134 -0.03 19.25 -31.36
C ASN A 134 0.70 20.60 -31.42
N GLN A 135 2.01 20.58 -31.19
CA GLN A 135 2.88 21.65 -31.63
C GLN A 135 3.88 21.01 -32.60
N ASP A 136 3.59 21.21 -33.88
CA ASP A 136 4.47 20.88 -35.00
C ASP A 136 5.64 21.86 -34.98
N ASP A 137 6.84 21.37 -34.68
CA ASP A 137 8.09 22.14 -34.83
C ASP A 137 8.57 22.03 -36.29
N ASP A 138 8.01 22.88 -37.16
CA ASP A 138 8.55 23.15 -38.50
C ASP A 138 9.87 23.94 -38.39
N ALA A 139 10.99 23.23 -38.30
CA ALA A 139 12.32 23.80 -38.51
C ALA A 139 12.54 24.06 -40.00
N VAL A 140 12.20 25.27 -40.45
CA VAL A 140 12.47 25.79 -41.79
C VAL A 140 13.97 26.06 -41.97
N ASP A 141 14.59 25.24 -42.81
CA ASP A 141 15.82 25.54 -43.56
C ASP A 141 15.56 26.67 -44.56
N GLN A 142 16.21 27.84 -44.38
CA GLN A 142 16.64 28.71 -45.49
C GLN A 142 17.85 29.57 -45.09
N GLY A 143 19.05 29.07 -45.38
CA GLY A 143 20.29 29.85 -45.37
C GLY A 143 21.05 29.70 -46.68
N SER A 144 20.65 30.46 -47.71
CA SER A 144 21.34 30.53 -49.00
C SER A 144 22.26 31.76 -49.06
N ARG A 145 23.58 31.54 -49.09
CA ARG A 145 24.63 32.22 -49.90
C ARG A 145 26.02 32.01 -49.34
#